data_AF-A0AA41MVS4-F1
#
_entry.id   AF-A0AA41MVS4-F1
#
_cell.length_a   1.000
_cell.length_b   1.000
_cell.length_c   1.000
_cell.angle_alpha   90.00
_cell.angle_beta   90.00
_cell.angle_gamma   90.00
#
_symmetry.space_group_name_H-M   'P 1'
#
loop_
_entity.id
_entity.type
_entity.pdbx_description
1 polymer ?
#
loop_
_entity_poly.entity_id
_entity_poly.type
_entity_poly.pdbx_seq_one_letter_code
_entity_poly.pdbx_strand_id
1 'polypeptide(L)'
;MELKAEEEEVGGVQPVSIQAFASSSTLHGLAHIFSYERLSLKRALWALCFLGSLAVLLCVCTERVQYYFHYHHVTKLDEVAASQLTFPAVTLCNLNEFRFSQVSKNDLYHAGELLALLNNRYEIPDTQMADEKQLEILQDKANFRSFKPKPFNMREFYDRAGHDIRDMLLSCHFRGEVCSAEDFKVWEQRCDWNAEQHQGEGAGRWLPSLPYASPLPPAETQRLCRSGAEVGSRNAVRTLKED
;
A
#
# COMPACT_ATOMS: atom_id res chain seq x y z
N MET A 1 -85.66 -34.68 -26.38
CA MET A 1 -84.48 -34.35 -25.57
C MET A 1 -84.12 -35.60 -24.79
N GLU A 2 -83.04 -36.27 -25.17
CA GLU A 2 -82.23 -37.03 -24.22
C GLU A 2 -80.79 -36.86 -24.71
N LEU A 3 -80.12 -35.87 -24.12
CA LEU A 3 -78.69 -35.65 -24.25
C LEU A 3 -78.01 -36.86 -23.61
N LYS A 4 -77.32 -37.68 -24.41
CA LYS A 4 -76.36 -38.63 -23.85
C LYS A 4 -75.01 -37.93 -23.82
N ALA A 5 -74.65 -37.52 -22.61
CA ALA A 5 -73.46 -36.78 -22.28
C ALA A 5 -72.19 -37.48 -22.77
N GLU A 6 -71.27 -36.67 -23.28
CA GLU A 6 -69.88 -37.04 -23.53
C GLU A 6 -69.22 -37.23 -22.16
N GLU A 7 -68.85 -38.47 -21.83
CA GLU A 7 -67.95 -38.74 -20.71
C GLU A 7 -66.55 -38.32 -21.15
N GLU A 8 -66.18 -37.09 -20.79
CA GLU A 8 -64.80 -36.62 -20.77
C GLU A 8 -64.04 -37.48 -19.76
N GLU A 9 -63.36 -38.52 -20.24
CA GLU A 9 -62.45 -39.30 -19.41
C GLU A 9 -61.29 -38.38 -19.02
N VAL A 10 -61.41 -37.80 -17.82
CA VAL A 10 -60.32 -37.15 -17.09
C VAL A 10 -59.22 -38.18 -16.97
N GLY A 11 -58.26 -38.12 -17.90
CA GLY A 11 -57.08 -38.97 -17.93
C GLY A 11 -56.33 -38.80 -16.61
N GLY A 12 -56.57 -39.71 -15.68
CA GLY A 12 -55.85 -39.78 -14.43
C GLY A 12 -54.36 -39.86 -14.74
N VAL A 13 -53.60 -38.86 -14.28
CA VAL A 13 -52.14 -38.89 -14.37
C VAL A 13 -51.67 -40.06 -13.52
N GLN A 14 -51.50 -41.22 -14.15
CA GLN A 14 -50.89 -42.38 -13.52
C GLN A 14 -49.48 -41.98 -13.10
N PRO A 15 -49.05 -42.26 -11.86
CA PRO A 15 -47.71 -41.94 -11.43
C PRO A 15 -46.71 -42.69 -12.30
N VAL A 16 -45.85 -41.93 -13.00
CA VAL A 16 -44.77 -42.50 -13.81
C VAL A 16 -43.86 -43.30 -12.88
N SER A 17 -43.57 -44.55 -13.27
CA SER A 17 -42.72 -45.42 -12.45
C SER A 17 -41.29 -44.87 -12.39
N ILE A 18 -40.62 -45.03 -11.24
CA ILE A 18 -39.24 -44.59 -11.06
C ILE A 18 -38.29 -45.23 -12.10
N GLN A 19 -38.64 -46.40 -12.60
CA GLN A 19 -37.94 -47.13 -13.64
C GLN A 19 -38.06 -46.44 -15.02
N ALA A 20 -39.27 -45.96 -15.37
CA ALA A 20 -39.48 -45.20 -16.60
C ALA A 20 -38.76 -43.84 -16.56
N PHE A 21 -38.70 -43.21 -15.39
CA PHE A 21 -37.90 -42.00 -15.20
C PHE A 21 -36.39 -42.27 -15.34
N ALA A 22 -35.90 -43.32 -14.67
CA ALA A 22 -34.48 -43.68 -14.68
C ALA A 22 -33.97 -44.07 -16.08
N SER A 23 -34.81 -44.66 -16.92
CA SER A 23 -34.46 -44.99 -18.31
C SER A 23 -34.49 -43.78 -19.24
N SER A 24 -35.30 -42.75 -18.94
CA SER A 24 -35.34 -41.49 -19.69
C SER A 24 -34.33 -40.44 -19.20
N SER A 25 -33.63 -40.70 -18.10
CA SER A 25 -32.69 -39.76 -17.48
C SER A 25 -31.34 -39.74 -18.20
N THR A 26 -30.68 -38.58 -18.21
CA THR A 26 -29.30 -38.42 -18.70
C THR A 26 -28.24 -38.84 -17.69
N LEU A 27 -28.66 -39.26 -16.48
CA LEU A 27 -27.76 -39.70 -15.42
C LEU A 27 -27.25 -41.10 -15.71
N HIS A 28 -26.00 -41.17 -16.17
CA HIS A 28 -25.31 -42.42 -16.45
C HIS A 28 -25.32 -43.35 -15.23
N GLY A 29 -25.69 -44.62 -15.44
CA GLY A 29 -25.78 -45.64 -14.38
C GLY A 29 -27.17 -45.78 -13.76
N LEU A 30 -28.03 -44.76 -13.80
CA LEU A 30 -29.36 -44.82 -13.18
C LEU A 30 -30.28 -45.83 -13.87
N ALA A 31 -30.24 -45.90 -15.21
CA ALA A 31 -30.96 -46.88 -16.01
C ALA A 31 -30.56 -48.34 -15.69
N HIS A 32 -29.30 -48.59 -15.33
CA HIS A 32 -28.81 -49.93 -14.96
C HIS A 32 -29.18 -50.33 -13.53
N ILE A 33 -29.31 -49.36 -12.62
CA ILE A 33 -29.74 -49.58 -11.24
C ILE A 33 -31.23 -49.89 -11.17
N PHE A 34 -32.06 -49.22 -11.97
CA PHE A 34 -33.53 -49.34 -11.96
C PHE A 34 -34.11 -50.21 -13.08
N SER A 35 -33.32 -51.10 -13.66
CA SER A 35 -33.78 -52.06 -14.68
C SER A 35 -34.92 -52.98 -14.16
N TYR A 36 -35.75 -53.48 -15.09
CA TYR A 36 -36.95 -54.31 -14.84
C TYR A 36 -36.63 -55.72 -14.28
N GLU A 37 -35.35 -56.10 -14.22
CA GLU A 37 -34.89 -57.42 -13.77
C GLU A 37 -34.96 -57.60 -12.23
N ARG A 38 -35.14 -58.85 -11.77
CA ARG A 38 -35.09 -59.22 -10.32
C ARG A 38 -33.79 -58.73 -9.66
N LEU A 39 -33.84 -58.46 -8.35
CA LEU A 39 -32.68 -58.07 -7.52
C LEU A 39 -31.48 -58.99 -7.80
N SER A 40 -30.48 -58.46 -8.51
CA SER A 40 -29.32 -59.21 -9.00
C SER A 40 -28.02 -58.58 -8.51
N LEU A 41 -26.96 -59.38 -8.40
CA LEU A 41 -25.61 -58.92 -8.05
C LEU A 41 -25.12 -57.82 -8.99
N LYS A 42 -25.56 -57.84 -10.26
CA LYS A 42 -25.25 -56.79 -11.23
C LYS A 42 -25.83 -55.43 -10.82
N ARG A 43 -27.07 -55.39 -10.31
CA ARG A 43 -27.69 -54.14 -9.82
C ARG A 43 -26.98 -53.60 -8.59
N ALA A 44 -26.57 -54.49 -7.67
CA ALA A 44 -25.78 -54.10 -6.50
C ALA A 44 -24.41 -53.52 -6.90
N LEU A 45 -23.73 -54.14 -7.88
CA LEU A 45 -22.46 -53.63 -8.41
C LEU A 45 -22.63 -52.26 -9.10
N TRP A 46 -23.64 -52.10 -9.95
CA TRP A 46 -23.94 -50.82 -10.60
C TRP A 46 -24.29 -49.73 -9.60
N ALA A 47 -25.06 -50.05 -8.56
CA ALA A 47 -25.38 -49.11 -7.49
C ALA A 47 -24.12 -48.71 -6.70
N LEU A 48 -23.25 -49.67 -6.37
CA LEU A 48 -22.00 -49.40 -5.68
C LEU A 48 -21.06 -48.53 -6.52
N CYS A 49 -20.91 -48.82 -7.81
CA CYS A 49 -20.10 -48.01 -8.73
C CYS A 49 -20.66 -46.59 -8.89
N PHE A 50 -21.99 -46.45 -9.00
CA PHE A 50 -22.66 -45.16 -9.11
C PHE A 50 -22.51 -44.33 -7.83
N LEU A 51 -22.74 -44.91 -6.65
CA LEU A 51 -22.52 -44.24 -5.36
C LEU A 51 -21.04 -43.88 -5.17
N GLY A 52 -20.13 -44.78 -5.53
CA GLY A 52 -18.69 -44.54 -5.47
C GLY A 52 -18.27 -43.37 -6.37
N SER A 53 -18.77 -43.33 -7.61
CA SER A 53 -18.51 -42.24 -8.54
C SER A 53 -19.08 -40.91 -8.04
N LEU A 54 -20.30 -40.91 -7.48
CA LEU A 54 -20.91 -39.72 -6.89
C LEU A 54 -20.12 -39.22 -5.67
N ALA A 55 -19.68 -40.12 -4.78
CA ALA A 55 -18.89 -39.76 -3.62
C ALA A 55 -17.54 -39.12 -4.01
N VAL A 56 -16.83 -39.72 -4.96
CA VAL A 56 -15.58 -39.15 -5.49
C VAL A 56 -15.82 -37.78 -6.12
N LEU A 57 -16.89 -37.63 -6.91
CA LEU A 57 -17.26 -36.34 -7.50
C LEU A 57 -17.49 -35.27 -6.42
N LEU A 58 -18.28 -35.56 -5.40
CA LEU A 58 -18.56 -34.61 -4.31
C LEU A 58 -17.30 -34.21 -3.53
N CYS A 59 -16.41 -35.17 -3.23
CA CYS A 59 -15.14 -34.90 -2.57
C CYS A 59 -14.26 -33.95 -3.39
N VAL A 60 -14.04 -34.27 -4.68
CA VAL A 60 -13.20 -33.45 -5.57
C VAL A 60 -13.81 -32.07 -5.82
N CYS A 61 -15.13 -32.00 -6.02
CA CYS A 61 -15.82 -30.71 -6.17
C CYS A 61 -15.68 -29.84 -4.92
N THR A 62 -15.84 -30.41 -3.73
CA THR A 62 -15.69 -29.67 -2.47
C THR A 62 -14.27 -29.16 -2.29
N GLU A 63 -13.26 -30.01 -2.53
CA GLU A 63 -11.84 -29.63 -2.48
C GLU A 63 -11.54 -28.47 -3.42
N ARG A 64 -12.04 -28.53 -4.67
CA ARG A 64 -11.81 -27.48 -5.68
C ARG A 64 -12.53 -26.18 -5.35
N VAL A 65 -13.74 -26.24 -4.80
CA VAL A 65 -14.48 -25.05 -4.34
C VAL A 65 -13.79 -24.41 -3.14
N GLN A 66 -13.33 -25.19 -2.17
CA GLN A 66 -12.54 -24.68 -1.04
C GLN A 66 -11.23 -24.03 -1.53
N TYR A 67 -10.51 -24.69 -2.44
CA TYR A 67 -9.30 -24.15 -3.04
C TYR A 67 -9.55 -22.83 -3.79
N TYR A 68 -10.67 -22.72 -4.51
CA TYR A 68 -11.09 -21.47 -5.15
C TYR A 68 -11.31 -20.35 -4.13
N PHE A 69 -12.00 -20.63 -3.02
CA PHE A 69 -12.22 -19.65 -1.95
C PHE A 69 -11.00 -19.34 -1.09
N HIS A 70 -9.90 -20.08 -1.26
CA HIS A 70 -8.59 -19.69 -0.72
C HIS A 70 -7.90 -18.61 -1.56
N TYR A 71 -8.43 -18.24 -2.74
CA TYR A 71 -7.94 -17.16 -3.60
C TYR A 71 -6.42 -17.23 -3.85
N HIS A 72 -5.91 -18.43 -4.13
CA HIS A 72 -4.51 -18.62 -4.46
C HIS A 72 -4.15 -17.90 -5.77
N HIS A 73 -3.06 -17.13 -5.73
CA HIS A 73 -2.47 -16.47 -6.88
C HIS A 73 -1.04 -16.97 -7.07
N VAL A 74 -0.57 -16.97 -8.31
CA VAL A 74 0.82 -17.24 -8.66
C VAL A 74 1.38 -16.04 -9.41
N THR A 75 2.60 -15.65 -9.08
CA THR A 75 3.29 -14.53 -9.72
C THR A 75 4.21 -15.05 -10.81
N LYS A 76 4.04 -14.55 -12.04
CA LYS A 76 4.99 -14.78 -13.13
C LYS A 76 5.89 -13.55 -13.26
N LEU A 77 7.20 -13.77 -13.24
CA LEU A 77 8.19 -12.73 -13.48
C LEU A 77 8.70 -12.87 -14.91
N ASP A 78 8.62 -11.78 -15.67
CA ASP A 78 9.15 -11.68 -17.03
C ASP A 78 9.98 -10.40 -17.12
N GLU A 79 11.14 -10.47 -17.76
CA GLU A 79 11.97 -9.32 -18.09
C GLU A 79 11.81 -9.01 -19.58
N VAL A 80 11.25 -7.84 -19.90
CA VAL A 80 11.00 -7.43 -21.28
C VAL A 80 11.76 -6.14 -21.56
N ALA A 81 12.62 -6.15 -22.57
CA ALA A 81 13.29 -4.95 -23.05
C ALA A 81 12.28 -4.06 -23.80
N ALA A 82 12.05 -2.85 -23.29
CA ALA A 82 11.21 -1.84 -23.93
C ALA A 82 12.08 -0.77 -24.60
N SER A 83 11.66 -0.29 -25.76
CA SER A 83 12.37 0.76 -26.51
C SER A 83 12.20 2.16 -25.90
N GLN A 84 11.14 2.37 -25.12
CA GLN A 84 10.87 3.61 -24.38
C GLN A 84 10.39 3.25 -22.98
N LEU A 85 11.01 3.86 -21.98
CA LEU A 85 10.65 3.74 -20.58
C LEU A 85 10.46 5.14 -20.00
N THR A 86 9.48 5.30 -19.13
CA THR A 86 9.29 6.52 -18.37
C THR A 86 10.43 6.65 -17.36
N PHE A 87 11.16 7.76 -17.41
CA PHE A 87 12.22 8.02 -16.44
C PHE A 87 11.59 8.23 -15.05
N PRO A 88 12.09 7.58 -13.99
CA PRO A 88 11.47 7.69 -12.67
C PRO A 88 11.64 9.10 -12.09
N ALA A 89 10.84 9.41 -11.08
CA ALA A 89 11.09 10.60 -10.29
C ALA A 89 12.37 10.41 -9.46
N VAL A 90 13.24 11.42 -9.44
CA VAL A 90 14.47 11.41 -8.64
C VAL A 90 14.33 12.44 -7.54
N THR A 91 14.33 11.94 -6.30
CA THR A 91 14.22 12.78 -5.12
C THR A 91 15.56 12.93 -4.43
N LEU A 92 15.98 14.17 -4.21
CA LEU A 92 17.22 14.50 -3.52
C LEU A 92 16.96 15.43 -2.34
N CYS A 93 17.64 15.16 -1.24
CA CYS A 93 17.68 16.00 -0.04
C CYS A 93 19.14 16.13 0.39
N ASN A 94 19.55 17.32 0.78
CA ASN A 94 20.82 17.46 1.49
C ASN A 94 20.70 16.73 2.85
N LEU A 95 21.77 16.05 3.28
CA LEU A 95 21.82 15.42 4.60
C LEU A 95 21.80 16.46 5.71
N ASN A 96 22.39 17.64 5.46
CA ASN A 96 22.23 18.76 6.35
C ASN A 96 20.83 19.36 6.15
N GLU A 97 20.01 19.32 7.20
CA GLU A 97 18.61 19.76 7.15
C GLU A 97 18.46 21.27 6.95
N PHE A 98 19.40 22.08 7.45
CA PHE A 98 19.30 23.53 7.44
C PHE A 98 20.65 24.22 7.27
N ARG A 99 20.62 25.37 6.60
CA ARG A 99 21.76 26.27 6.46
C ARG A 99 21.92 27.07 7.75
N PHE A 100 23.02 26.88 8.47
CA PHE A 100 23.31 27.58 9.73
C PHE A 100 23.21 29.11 9.60
N SER A 101 23.57 29.67 8.44
CA SER A 101 23.45 31.10 8.15
C SER A 101 22.01 31.62 8.18
N GLN A 102 21.02 30.78 7.84
CA GLN A 102 19.61 31.15 7.78
C GLN A 102 18.85 30.93 9.09
N VAL A 103 19.47 30.26 10.07
CA VAL A 103 18.88 30.06 11.41
C VAL A 103 18.90 31.38 12.17
N SER A 104 17.74 31.92 12.52
CA SER A 104 17.61 33.17 13.26
C SER A 104 17.59 32.94 14.78
N LYS A 105 17.74 34.02 15.55
CA LYS A 105 17.57 34.00 17.02
C LYS A 105 16.17 33.51 17.44
N ASN A 106 15.14 33.84 16.66
CA ASN A 106 13.77 33.36 16.93
C ASN A 106 13.65 31.84 16.67
N ASP A 107 14.26 31.37 15.59
CA ASP A 107 14.25 29.94 15.25
C ASP A 107 14.99 29.13 16.32
N LEU A 108 16.15 29.62 16.78
CA LEU A 108 16.91 29.00 17.85
C LEU A 108 16.15 29.00 19.18
N TYR A 109 15.34 30.04 19.46
CA TYR A 109 14.49 30.09 20.64
C TYR A 109 13.37 29.03 20.62
N HIS A 110 12.74 28.78 19.47
CA HIS A 110 11.61 27.84 19.37
C HIS A 110 12.02 26.40 19.05
N ALA A 111 13.03 26.21 18.20
CA ALA A 111 13.46 24.91 17.70
C ALA A 111 14.88 24.52 18.15
N GLY A 112 15.60 25.35 18.91
CA GLY A 112 17.00 25.07 19.28
C GLY A 112 17.22 23.75 20.02
N GLU A 113 16.27 23.35 20.87
CA GLU A 113 16.29 22.02 21.53
C GLU A 113 16.04 20.88 20.52
N LEU A 114 15.08 21.06 19.62
CA LEU A 114 14.79 20.09 18.56
C LEU A 114 15.97 19.89 17.61
N LEU A 115 16.73 20.95 17.34
CA LEU A 115 17.93 20.93 16.49
C LEU A 115 19.19 20.48 17.23
N ALA A 116 19.09 20.09 18.51
CA ALA A 116 20.21 19.75 19.39
C ALA A 116 21.29 20.85 19.52
N LEU A 117 20.93 22.10 19.23
CA LEU A 117 21.82 23.27 19.38
C LEU A 117 21.74 23.88 20.78
N LEU A 118 20.61 23.69 21.47
CA LEU A 118 20.38 24.12 22.84
C LEU A 118 19.91 22.95 23.70
N ASN A 119 20.19 23.02 24.99
CA ASN A 119 19.59 22.14 25.99
C ASN A 119 18.21 22.66 26.45
N ASN A 120 17.55 21.91 27.33
CA ASN A 120 16.25 22.26 27.92
C ASN A 120 16.27 23.54 28.80
N ARG A 121 17.44 24.14 29.00
CA ARG A 121 17.65 25.41 29.71
C ARG A 121 17.96 26.58 28.77
N TYR A 122 17.88 26.37 27.45
CA TYR A 122 18.22 27.35 26.41
C TYR A 122 19.71 27.78 26.44
N GLU A 123 20.59 26.87 26.85
CA GLU A 123 22.04 27.06 26.88
C GLU A 123 22.71 26.17 25.82
N ILE A 124 23.85 26.62 25.28
CA ILE A 124 24.64 25.86 24.30
C ILE A 124 25.31 24.68 25.03
N PRO A 125 25.10 23.41 24.60
CA PRO A 125 25.79 22.24 25.13
C PRO A 125 27.31 22.28 24.89
N ASP A 126 28.07 21.35 25.50
CA ASP A 126 29.55 21.30 25.49
C ASP A 126 30.20 21.74 24.17
N THR A 127 30.99 22.81 24.23
CA THR A 127 31.49 23.56 23.07
C THR A 127 32.88 23.11 22.60
N GLN A 128 33.42 22.05 23.20
CA GLN A 128 34.83 21.67 23.04
C GLN A 128 35.24 21.18 21.64
N MET A 129 34.27 20.89 20.76
CA MET A 129 34.53 20.45 19.39
C MET A 129 34.02 21.44 18.32
N ALA A 130 33.54 22.61 18.73
CA ALA A 130 33.02 23.61 17.79
C ALA A 130 34.13 24.52 17.26
N ASP A 131 34.06 24.88 15.98
CA ASP A 131 34.90 25.94 15.41
C ASP A 131 34.64 27.27 16.13
N GLU A 132 35.71 28.00 16.47
CA GLU A 132 35.63 29.21 17.30
C GLU A 132 34.73 30.28 16.67
N LYS A 133 34.77 30.44 15.34
CA LYS A 133 33.96 31.44 14.64
C LYS A 133 32.49 31.07 14.60
N GLN A 134 32.18 29.79 14.36
CA GLN A 134 30.80 29.32 14.38
C GLN A 134 30.22 29.40 15.79
N LEU A 135 31.04 29.13 16.81
CA LEU A 135 30.64 29.23 18.20
C LEU A 135 30.32 30.68 18.60
N GLU A 136 31.12 31.67 18.18
CA GLU A 136 30.85 33.10 18.43
C GLU A 136 29.50 33.53 17.83
N ILE A 137 29.21 33.11 16.60
CA ILE A 137 27.93 33.38 15.92
C ILE A 137 26.77 32.71 16.68
N LEU A 138 26.97 31.47 17.12
CA LEU A 138 25.96 30.74 17.88
C LEU A 138 25.69 31.41 19.23
N GLN A 139 26.72 31.87 19.93
CA GLN A 139 26.59 32.58 21.21
C GLN A 139 25.80 33.89 21.07
N ASP A 140 26.05 34.66 20.01
CA ASP A 140 25.26 35.87 19.73
C ASP A 140 23.79 35.54 19.45
N LYS A 141 23.53 34.51 18.63
CA LYS A 141 22.18 34.04 18.31
C LYS A 141 21.46 33.42 19.52
N ALA A 142 22.19 32.82 20.46
CA ALA A 142 21.65 32.20 21.69
C ALA A 142 21.50 33.19 22.86
N ASN A 143 21.81 34.49 22.68
CA ASN A 143 21.62 35.48 23.74
C ASN A 143 20.15 35.95 23.81
N PHE A 144 19.40 35.40 24.78
CA PHE A 144 17.97 35.67 24.98
C PHE A 144 17.63 36.69 26.09
N ARG A 145 18.63 37.36 26.70
CA ARG A 145 18.43 38.22 27.91
C ARG A 145 17.42 39.36 27.76
N SER A 146 17.15 39.82 26.55
CA SER A 146 16.12 40.85 26.26
C SER A 146 15.33 40.51 25.00
N PHE A 147 15.23 39.23 24.67
CA PHE A 147 14.58 38.77 23.46
C PHE A 147 13.06 38.70 23.65
N LYS A 148 12.31 39.21 22.67
CA LYS A 148 10.86 39.08 22.60
C LYS A 148 10.53 38.07 21.49
N PRO A 149 10.04 36.86 21.84
CA PRO A 149 9.72 35.85 20.85
C PRO A 149 8.65 36.32 19.86
N LYS A 150 8.86 35.98 18.59
CA LYS A 150 7.90 36.18 17.50
C LYS A 150 7.17 34.86 17.21
N PRO A 151 5.98 34.89 16.57
CA PRO A 151 5.32 33.68 16.12
C PRO A 151 6.27 32.86 15.23
N PHE A 152 6.18 31.54 15.35
CA PHE A 152 7.06 30.60 14.68
C PHE A 152 6.24 29.50 14.01
N ASN A 153 6.66 29.09 12.82
CA ASN A 153 6.03 28.04 12.04
C ASN A 153 7.12 27.13 11.46
N MET A 154 7.05 25.83 11.77
CA MET A 154 8.02 24.85 11.30
C MET A 154 8.11 24.79 9.77
N ARG A 155 6.98 24.95 9.06
CA ARG A 155 6.96 24.92 7.59
C ARG A 155 7.71 26.10 6.99
N GLU A 156 7.48 27.29 7.52
CA GLU A 156 8.21 28.50 7.12
C GLU A 156 9.71 28.36 7.43
N PHE A 157 10.03 27.77 8.58
CA PHE A 157 11.41 27.50 8.96
C PHE A 157 12.10 26.55 7.98
N TYR A 158 11.48 25.43 7.61
CA TYR A 158 12.08 24.49 6.63
C TYR A 158 12.19 25.08 5.22
N ASP A 159 11.23 25.90 4.79
CA ASP A 159 11.24 26.57 3.49
C ASP A 159 12.37 27.62 3.39
N ARG A 160 12.56 28.41 4.45
CA ARG A 160 13.59 29.46 4.51
C ARG A 160 14.98 28.93 4.85
N ALA A 161 15.09 28.10 5.89
CA ALA A 161 16.37 27.63 6.41
C ALA A 161 16.90 26.41 5.65
N GLY A 162 16.06 25.67 4.93
CA GLY A 162 16.47 24.57 4.08
C GLY A 162 17.43 25.00 2.96
N HIS A 163 18.03 24.01 2.30
CA HIS A 163 18.92 24.24 1.16
C HIS A 163 18.14 24.58 -0.10
N ASP A 164 18.52 25.67 -0.76
CA ASP A 164 17.96 26.03 -2.06
C ASP A 164 18.63 25.20 -3.15
N ILE A 165 17.81 24.57 -4.01
CA ILE A 165 18.31 23.79 -5.13
C ILE A 165 19.12 24.65 -6.11
N ARG A 166 18.83 25.95 -6.21
CA ARG A 166 19.55 26.91 -7.06
C ARG A 166 21.01 27.05 -6.65
N ASP A 167 21.28 26.96 -5.35
CA ASP A 167 22.64 27.08 -4.80
C ASP A 167 23.42 25.76 -4.89
N MET A 168 22.72 24.63 -4.75
CA MET A 168 23.34 23.29 -4.84
C MET A 168 23.55 22.82 -6.28
N LEU A 169 22.76 23.34 -7.22
CA LEU A 169 22.77 22.91 -8.61
C LEU A 169 23.86 23.59 -9.42
N LEU A 170 24.99 22.90 -9.60
CA LEU A 170 26.08 23.39 -10.45
C LEU A 170 25.84 23.14 -11.95
N SER A 171 25.33 21.96 -12.32
CA SER A 171 24.96 21.61 -13.70
C SER A 171 23.88 20.54 -13.75
N CYS A 172 23.03 20.57 -14.79
CA CYS A 172 21.97 19.59 -15.00
C CYS A 172 21.85 19.27 -16.47
N HIS A 173 21.89 17.97 -16.80
CA HIS A 173 21.61 17.51 -18.15
C HIS A 173 20.72 16.27 -18.11
N PHE A 174 19.69 16.24 -18.96
CA PHE A 174 18.87 15.05 -19.16
C PHE A 174 18.82 14.71 -20.65
N ARG A 175 19.32 13.51 -21.01
CA ARG A 175 19.40 13.05 -22.41
C ARG A 175 20.11 14.04 -23.35
N GLY A 176 21.09 14.79 -22.82
CA GLY A 176 21.83 15.83 -23.54
C GLY A 176 21.23 17.23 -23.47
N GLU A 177 19.97 17.37 -23.06
CA GLU A 177 19.31 18.67 -22.87
C GLU A 177 19.68 19.29 -21.53
N VAL A 178 19.87 20.61 -21.49
CA VAL A 178 20.17 21.34 -20.25
C VAL A 178 18.89 21.49 -19.42
N CYS A 179 18.98 21.21 -18.12
CA CYS A 179 17.90 21.45 -17.16
C CYS A 179 18.27 22.52 -16.13
N SER A 180 17.26 23.01 -15.42
CA SER A 180 17.33 24.17 -14.54
C SER A 180 16.83 23.85 -13.13
N ALA A 181 16.85 24.83 -12.23
CA ALA A 181 16.27 24.69 -10.90
C ALA A 181 14.74 24.60 -10.95
N GLU A 182 14.11 25.15 -11.99
CA GLU A 182 12.68 25.18 -12.20
C GLU A 182 12.11 23.79 -12.56
N ASP A 183 12.96 22.89 -13.06
CA ASP A 183 12.60 21.49 -13.33
C ASP A 183 12.51 20.63 -12.04
N PHE A 184 12.86 21.23 -10.89
CA PHE A 184 12.90 20.59 -9.59
C PHE A 184 11.74 21.11 -8.76
N LYS A 185 10.86 20.20 -8.35
CA LYS A 185 9.70 20.54 -7.52
C LYS A 185 10.08 20.36 -6.06
N VAL A 186 9.87 21.41 -5.25
CA VAL A 186 9.98 21.29 -3.79
C VAL A 186 8.90 20.33 -3.29
N TRP A 187 9.31 19.33 -2.53
CA TRP A 187 8.40 18.40 -1.87
C TRP A 187 8.57 18.49 -0.35
N GLU A 188 7.48 18.22 0.34
CA GLU A 188 7.37 18.27 1.79
C GLU A 188 6.60 17.02 2.23
N GLN A 189 7.25 16.11 2.96
CA GLN A 189 6.49 15.07 3.68
C GLN A 189 6.20 15.58 5.08
N ARG A 190 4.91 15.52 5.39
CA ARG A 190 4.44 15.53 6.76
C ARG A 190 4.79 14.17 7.35
N CYS A 191 5.61 14.14 8.39
CA CYS A 191 5.82 12.92 9.15
C CYS A 191 4.60 12.67 10.02
N ASP A 192 3.91 11.58 9.78
CA ASP A 192 3.03 10.99 10.77
C ASP A 192 3.88 10.06 11.64
N TRP A 193 4.39 10.59 12.76
CA TRP A 193 5.23 9.84 13.71
C TRP A 193 4.50 8.65 14.38
N ASN A 194 3.22 8.41 14.06
CA ASN A 194 2.51 7.20 14.49
C ASN A 194 2.95 5.93 13.73
N ALA A 195 3.79 6.04 12.70
CA ALA A 195 4.26 4.87 11.93
C ALA A 195 5.53 4.20 12.52
N GLU A 196 6.23 4.83 13.46
CA GLU A 196 7.55 4.40 13.93
C GLU A 196 7.54 3.59 15.24
N GLN A 197 6.47 2.81 15.47
CA GLN A 197 6.41 1.83 16.56
C GLN A 197 6.29 0.36 16.11
N HIS A 198 6.28 0.08 14.81
CA HIS A 198 6.20 -1.29 14.29
C HIS A 198 7.35 -1.63 13.33
N GLN A 199 8.60 -1.47 13.78
CA GLN A 199 9.69 -2.22 13.18
C GLN A 199 10.63 -2.82 14.23
N GLY A 200 10.03 -3.65 15.08
CA GLY A 200 10.67 -4.81 15.67
C GLY A 200 9.90 -6.05 15.24
N GLU A 201 10.62 -7.03 14.70
CA GLU A 201 10.19 -8.41 14.40
C GLU A 201 9.37 -8.66 13.11
N GLY A 202 10.07 -9.23 12.12
CA GLY A 202 9.70 -10.54 11.58
C GLY A 202 8.43 -10.69 10.75
N ALA A 203 8.65 -11.12 9.50
CA ALA A 203 7.73 -11.86 8.63
C ALA A 203 6.60 -11.07 7.94
N GLY A 204 6.68 -11.07 6.61
CA GLY A 204 5.68 -10.53 5.72
C GLY A 204 4.29 -11.13 5.96
N ARG A 205 3.30 -10.24 5.96
CA ARG A 205 1.90 -10.58 5.76
C ARG A 205 1.22 -9.39 5.08
N TRP A 206 0.94 -9.54 3.79
CA TRP A 206 0.04 -8.66 3.08
C TRP A 206 -1.36 -8.85 3.66
N LEU A 207 -1.89 -7.84 4.33
CA LEU A 207 -3.31 -7.78 4.67
C LEU A 207 -3.95 -6.57 3.97
N PRO A 208 -5.14 -6.76 3.40
CA PRO A 208 -5.75 -5.80 2.49
C PRO A 208 -6.33 -4.61 3.26
N SER A 209 -6.29 -3.47 2.58
CA SER A 209 -6.93 -2.21 2.93
C SER A 209 -8.38 -2.39 3.41
N LEU A 210 -8.69 -1.88 4.60
CA LEU A 210 -10.04 -1.44 4.95
C LEU A 210 -10.02 -0.01 5.50
N PRO A 211 -11.03 0.81 5.14
CA PRO A 211 -11.11 2.21 5.51
C PRO A 211 -11.84 2.33 6.86
N TYR A 212 -11.15 2.80 7.90
CA TYR A 212 -11.83 3.34 9.06
C TYR A 212 -11.14 4.62 9.50
N ALA A 213 -11.87 5.72 9.37
CA ALA A 213 -11.49 7.02 9.89
C ALA A 213 -11.44 6.93 11.42
N SER A 214 -10.24 7.03 11.97
CA SER A 214 -10.03 7.22 13.41
C SER A 214 -10.07 8.72 13.76
N PRO A 215 -10.54 9.10 14.96
CA PRO A 215 -10.78 10.49 15.32
C PRO A 215 -9.47 11.29 15.41
N LEU A 216 -9.53 12.55 14.98
CA LEU A 216 -8.44 13.52 15.09
C LEU A 216 -7.89 13.59 16.53
N PRO A 217 -6.58 13.35 16.74
CA PRO A 217 -5.92 13.74 17.99
C PRO A 217 -5.76 15.27 18.06
N PRO A 218 -5.59 15.85 19.27
CA PRO A 218 -5.55 17.29 19.47
C PRO A 218 -4.38 17.95 18.72
N ALA A 219 -4.58 19.22 18.38
CA ALA A 219 -3.67 20.04 17.59
C ALA A 219 -2.35 20.33 18.33
N GLU A 220 -1.36 19.44 18.21
CA GLU A 220 0.07 19.67 18.47
C GLU A 220 0.77 18.33 18.23
N THR A 221 1.24 18.01 17.03
CA THR A 221 2.66 18.14 16.67
C THR A 221 2.79 17.76 15.18
N GLN A 222 2.60 18.71 14.26
CA GLN A 222 2.99 18.50 12.87
C GLN A 222 4.50 18.77 12.76
N ARG A 223 5.32 17.74 12.95
CA ARG A 223 6.74 17.78 12.61
C ARG A 223 6.90 17.46 11.13
N LEU A 224 7.39 18.42 10.33
CA LEU A 224 8.03 18.12 9.05
C LEU A 224 9.37 17.45 9.36
N CYS A 225 9.73 16.35 8.68
CA CYS A 225 11.07 15.78 8.86
C CYS A 225 12.02 16.07 7.71
N ARG A 226 11.54 16.35 6.49
CA ARG A 226 12.42 16.64 5.35
C ARG A 226 11.72 17.54 4.32
N SER A 227 12.45 18.56 3.87
CA SER A 227 12.24 19.20 2.58
C SER A 227 13.26 18.65 1.59
N GLY A 228 12.84 18.50 0.34
CA GLY A 228 13.76 18.13 -0.73
C GLY A 228 13.24 18.57 -2.08
N ALA A 229 14.00 18.22 -3.12
CA ALA A 229 13.62 18.48 -4.49
C ALA A 229 13.34 17.15 -5.20
N GLU A 230 12.17 17.06 -5.83
CA GLU A 230 11.77 15.96 -6.68
C GLU A 230 11.83 16.40 -8.14
N VAL A 231 12.59 15.67 -8.92
CA VAL A 231 12.56 15.75 -10.37
C VAL A 231 11.36 14.95 -10.84
N GLY A 232 10.36 15.62 -11.40
CA GLY A 232 9.25 14.93 -12.05
C GLY A 232 9.76 14.02 -13.17
N SER A 233 9.01 12.94 -13.45
CA SER A 233 9.25 11.81 -14.37
C SER A 233 9.72 12.14 -15.81
N ARG A 234 10.03 13.41 -16.11
CA ARG A 234 10.49 13.87 -17.39
C ARG A 234 11.98 14.18 -17.47
N ASN A 235 12.71 14.62 -16.44
CA ASN A 235 14.07 15.13 -16.70
C ASN A 235 15.02 15.19 -15.48
N ALA A 236 15.91 14.20 -15.25
CA ALA A 236 17.33 14.40 -14.81
C ALA A 236 17.94 13.21 -14.04
N VAL A 237 19.20 12.87 -14.38
CA VAL A 237 20.16 12.12 -13.53
C VAL A 237 21.33 13.08 -13.25
N ARG A 238 21.85 13.17 -12.02
CA ARG A 238 22.89 14.13 -11.63
C ARG A 238 24.07 13.54 -10.85
N THR A 239 25.21 14.19 -11.03
CA THR A 239 26.33 14.32 -10.09
C THR A 239 26.04 15.46 -9.10
N LEU A 240 26.11 15.16 -7.80
CA LEU A 240 26.05 16.14 -6.71
C LEU A 240 27.43 16.21 -6.05
N LYS A 241 27.81 17.39 -5.55
CA LYS A 241 28.99 17.56 -4.71
C LYS A 241 28.55 17.42 -3.25
N GLU A 242 29.18 16.49 -2.53
CA GLU A 242 29.09 16.41 -1.07
C GLU A 242 30.06 17.44 -0.49
N ASP A 243 29.57 18.30 0.40
CA ASP A 243 30.40 19.17 1.26
C ASP A 243 30.45 18.56 2.67
#